data_AF-A0A9D1P2E9-F1
#
_entry.id   AF-A0A9D1P2E9-F1
#
_cell.length_a   1.000
_cell.length_b   1.000
_cell.length_c   1.000
_cell.angle_alpha   90.00
_cell.angle_beta   90.00
_cell.angle_gamma   90.00
#
_symmetry.space_group_name_H-M   'P 1'
#
loop_
_entity.id
_entity.type
_entity.pdbx_description
1 polymer ?
#
loop_
_entity_poly.entity_id
_entity_poly.type
_entity_poly.pdbx_seq_one_letter_code
_entity_poly.pdbx_strand_id
1 'polypeptide(L)'
;MKFFNKLERKFGKYAIPNLTKYIIITYVIGYVLWLISSYSSVNIIYWITLDPHLILQGQVWRIVSWVLMPPSALNIFTIIMLLFYYNIGTALERVWGDFRYNAYIFFGLIMTVVGAFILYAISGPITIGTVSFWPYSSLFSTYYVSLSIFLGFAMTFPEQQVLFMLFIPIKIKWLALIDVAYLLYEMISGGWAVRVLIICSLASTIIFFLATRNYSRFNYREQKRKRDFYRATGYTRARGDGAGASGRQPIHKCAVCGRTELDDPNLEFRFCSRCNGNYEYCQDHLFNHVHIK
;
A
#
# COMPACT_ATOMS: atom_id res chain seq x y z
N MET A 1 -11.54 -8.27 11.27
CA MET A 1 -10.77 -8.56 10.03
C MET A 1 -11.48 -9.47 9.01
N LYS A 2 -12.63 -9.02 8.49
CA LYS A 2 -13.21 -9.51 7.22
C LYS A 2 -13.48 -8.35 6.25
N PHE A 3 -13.54 -7.12 6.76
CA PHE A 3 -13.90 -5.92 6.01
C PHE A 3 -12.84 -5.51 4.98
N PHE A 4 -11.59 -5.25 5.39
CA PHE A 4 -10.52 -4.88 4.46
C PHE A 4 -10.26 -5.96 3.40
N ASN A 5 -10.29 -7.24 3.76
CA ASN A 5 -10.11 -8.32 2.78
C ASN A 5 -11.31 -8.43 1.81
N LYS A 6 -12.54 -8.18 2.28
CA LYS A 6 -13.74 -8.15 1.42
C LYS A 6 -13.72 -6.93 0.51
N LEU A 7 -13.25 -5.78 1.00
CA LEU A 7 -13.03 -4.58 0.22
C LEU A 7 -11.91 -4.77 -0.80
N GLU A 8 -10.76 -5.33 -0.42
CA GLU A 8 -9.66 -5.65 -1.32
C GLU A 8 -10.12 -6.61 -2.42
N ARG A 9 -10.95 -7.61 -2.08
CA ARG A 9 -11.52 -8.54 -3.07
C ARG A 9 -12.51 -7.87 -4.03
N LYS A 10 -13.27 -6.87 -3.58
CA LYS A 10 -14.30 -6.17 -4.39
C LYS A 10 -13.74 -5.00 -5.19
N PHE A 11 -12.84 -4.23 -4.58
CA PHE A 11 -12.32 -2.96 -5.05
C PHE A 11 -10.82 -2.96 -5.36
N GLY A 12 -10.09 -4.05 -5.07
CA GLY A 12 -8.66 -4.14 -5.38
C GLY A 12 -8.31 -4.01 -6.86
N LYS A 13 -9.28 -4.19 -7.77
CA LYS A 13 -9.13 -3.91 -9.21
C LYS A 13 -9.10 -2.41 -9.55
N TYR A 14 -9.57 -1.55 -8.65
CA TYR A 14 -9.54 -0.09 -8.81
C TYR A 14 -8.38 0.56 -8.05
N ALA A 15 -7.51 -0.22 -7.42
CA ALA A 15 -6.31 0.30 -6.79
C ALA A 15 -5.39 0.90 -7.87
N ILE A 16 -4.96 2.14 -7.66
CA ILE A 16 -4.07 2.84 -8.60
C ILE A 16 -2.65 2.36 -8.31
N PRO A 17 -1.96 1.71 -9.26
CA PRO A 17 -0.56 1.32 -9.08
C PRO A 17 0.35 2.54 -9.24
N ASN A 18 1.44 2.58 -8.46
CA ASN A 18 2.37 3.71 -8.40
C ASN A 18 1.71 5.01 -7.94
N LEU A 19 0.81 4.94 -6.96
CA LEU A 19 0.10 6.11 -6.43
C LEU A 19 1.08 7.19 -5.97
N THR A 20 2.20 6.80 -5.35
CA THR A 20 3.24 7.75 -4.90
C THR A 20 3.74 8.64 -6.03
N LYS A 21 3.90 8.08 -7.24
CA LYS A 21 4.35 8.83 -8.42
C LYS A 21 3.31 9.89 -8.82
N TYR A 22 2.03 9.53 -8.81
CA TYR A 22 0.95 10.47 -9.13
C TYR A 22 0.89 11.62 -8.13
N ILE A 23 1.00 11.33 -6.83
CA ILE A 23 1.05 12.35 -5.77
C ILE A 23 2.17 13.37 -6.03
N ILE A 24 3.37 12.89 -6.40
CA ILE A 24 4.50 13.79 -6.67
C ILE A 24 4.30 14.60 -7.93
N ILE A 25 3.75 14.01 -9.00
CA ILE A 25 3.38 14.77 -10.20
C ILE A 25 2.39 15.87 -9.84
N THR A 26 1.40 15.56 -9.00
CA THR A 26 0.43 16.54 -8.48
C THR A 26 1.12 17.67 -7.73
N TYR A 27 2.14 17.39 -6.92
CA TYR A 27 2.93 18.45 -6.24
C TYR A 27 3.76 19.29 -7.22
N VAL A 28 4.37 18.67 -8.22
CA VAL A 28 5.12 19.39 -9.28
C VAL A 28 4.18 20.34 -10.04
N ILE A 29 2.97 19.89 -10.40
CA ILE A 29 1.96 20.74 -11.01
C ILE A 29 1.58 21.89 -10.06
N GLY A 30 1.38 21.59 -8.77
CA GLY A 30 1.15 22.58 -7.73
C GLY A 30 2.19 23.69 -7.68
N TYR A 31 3.46 23.31 -7.75
CA TYR A 31 4.58 24.25 -7.79
C TYR A 31 4.59 25.11 -9.06
N VAL A 32 4.28 24.53 -10.21
CA VAL A 32 4.13 25.27 -11.48
C VAL A 32 2.99 26.29 -11.37
N LEU A 33 1.84 25.89 -10.82
CA LEU A 33 0.71 26.79 -10.60
C LEU A 33 1.05 27.91 -9.61
N TRP A 34 1.81 27.61 -8.57
CA TRP A 34 2.30 28.61 -7.61
C TRP A 34 3.23 29.63 -8.27
N LEU A 35 4.16 29.18 -9.12
CA LEU A 35 5.02 30.08 -9.89
C LEU A 35 4.20 30.96 -10.83
N ILE A 36 3.26 30.39 -11.60
CA ILE A 36 2.38 31.16 -12.48
C ILE A 36 1.58 32.20 -11.68
N SER A 37 1.04 31.82 -10.52
CA SER A 37 0.31 32.74 -9.64
C SER A 37 1.20 33.83 -9.02
N SER A 38 2.51 33.64 -8.97
CA SER A 38 3.48 34.61 -8.46
C SER A 38 3.92 35.60 -9.54
N TYR A 39 3.97 35.15 -10.80
CA TYR A 39 4.34 35.97 -11.95
C TYR A 39 3.14 36.60 -12.67
N SER A 40 1.92 36.11 -12.41
CA SER A 40 0.66 36.64 -12.94
C SER A 40 -0.13 37.35 -11.84
N SER A 41 -0.95 38.33 -12.21
CA SER A 41 -1.89 38.98 -11.28
C SER A 41 -3.07 38.06 -10.87
N VAL A 42 -3.15 36.85 -11.43
CA VAL A 42 -4.20 35.87 -11.13
C VAL A 42 -3.78 34.96 -9.97
N ASN A 43 -4.54 35.00 -8.88
CA ASN A 43 -4.27 34.21 -7.67
C ASN A 43 -4.84 32.77 -7.79
N ILE A 44 -4.20 31.94 -8.62
CA ILE A 44 -4.64 30.56 -8.90
C ILE A 44 -4.62 29.70 -7.63
N ILE A 45 -3.68 29.96 -6.72
CA ILE A 45 -3.56 29.26 -5.43
C ILE A 45 -4.82 29.44 -4.59
N TYR A 46 -5.41 30.63 -4.59
CA TYR A 46 -6.67 30.88 -3.91
C TYR A 46 -7.83 30.05 -4.48
N TRP A 47 -7.81 29.64 -5.75
CA TRP A 47 -8.89 28.86 -6.35
C TRP A 47 -8.81 27.37 -6.04
N ILE A 48 -7.59 26.87 -5.80
CA ILE A 48 -7.34 25.45 -5.54
C ILE A 48 -7.27 25.10 -4.05
N THR A 49 -7.06 26.09 -3.17
CA THR A 49 -6.98 25.86 -1.72
C THR A 49 -8.27 25.28 -1.14
N LEU A 50 -8.14 24.47 -0.10
CA LEU A 50 -9.27 23.90 0.62
C LEU A 50 -9.91 24.98 1.49
N ASP A 51 -11.13 25.39 1.13
CA ASP A 51 -11.92 26.35 1.90
C ASP A 51 -13.36 25.82 2.08
N PRO A 52 -13.70 25.29 3.26
CA PRO A 52 -15.05 24.83 3.59
C PRO A 52 -16.15 25.87 3.38
N HIS A 53 -15.89 27.16 3.63
CA HIS A 53 -16.87 28.21 3.45
C HIS A 53 -17.28 28.33 1.99
N LEU A 54 -16.30 28.38 1.08
CA LEU A 54 -16.55 28.46 -0.36
C LEU A 54 -17.11 27.16 -0.93
N ILE A 55 -16.78 26.01 -0.34
CA ILE A 55 -17.38 24.73 -0.71
C ILE A 55 -18.88 24.73 -0.43
N LEU A 56 -19.30 25.24 0.73
CA LEU A 56 -20.73 25.37 1.08
C LEU A 56 -21.48 26.34 0.16
N GLN A 57 -20.77 27.28 -0.48
CA GLN A 57 -21.31 28.20 -1.49
C GLN A 57 -21.33 27.60 -2.92
N GLY A 58 -20.95 26.33 -3.10
CA GLY A 58 -21.03 25.62 -4.38
C GLY A 58 -19.68 25.34 -5.05
N GLN A 59 -18.54 25.75 -4.47
CA GLN A 59 -17.21 25.48 -5.03
C GLN A 59 -16.69 24.07 -4.68
N VAL A 60 -17.43 23.03 -5.08
CA VAL A 60 -17.18 21.63 -4.70
C VAL A 60 -15.85 21.07 -5.20
N TRP A 61 -15.27 21.63 -6.25
CA TRP A 61 -13.97 21.20 -6.80
C TRP A 61 -12.83 21.36 -5.79
N ARG A 62 -12.96 22.27 -4.81
CA ARG A 62 -11.97 22.51 -3.75
C ARG A 62 -11.70 21.29 -2.87
N ILE A 63 -12.62 20.33 -2.81
CA ILE A 63 -12.44 19.05 -2.10
C ILE A 63 -11.36 18.18 -2.76
N VAL A 64 -11.09 18.38 -4.05
CA VAL A 64 -10.11 17.61 -4.82
C VAL A 64 -8.92 18.45 -5.24
N SER A 65 -9.12 19.71 -5.61
CA SER A 65 -8.04 20.58 -6.13
C SER A 65 -6.97 20.87 -5.09
N TRP A 66 -7.28 20.85 -3.79
CA TRP A 66 -6.31 21.12 -2.73
C TRP A 66 -5.18 20.10 -2.68
N VAL A 67 -5.35 18.91 -3.27
CA VAL A 67 -4.28 17.90 -3.38
C VAL A 67 -3.12 18.41 -4.26
N LEU A 68 -3.39 19.40 -5.13
CA LEU A 68 -2.36 20.12 -5.90
C LEU A 68 -1.58 21.12 -5.05
N MET A 69 -1.99 21.44 -3.82
CA MET A 69 -1.24 22.39 -2.99
C MET A 69 0.11 21.77 -2.59
N PRO A 70 1.24 22.44 -2.87
CA PRO A 70 2.54 21.92 -2.48
C PRO A 70 2.71 21.88 -0.96
N PRO A 71 3.48 20.90 -0.42
CA PRO A 71 3.63 20.71 1.02
C PRO A 71 4.52 21.77 1.69
N SER A 72 5.40 22.42 0.94
CA SER A 72 6.35 23.43 1.43
C SER A 72 6.72 24.42 0.32
N ALA A 73 7.40 25.52 0.65
CA ALA A 73 7.91 26.47 -0.34
C ALA A 73 8.93 25.81 -1.31
N LEU A 74 9.13 26.41 -2.49
CA LEU A 74 10.15 25.96 -3.43
C LEU A 74 11.55 26.36 -2.97
N ASN A 75 12.38 25.37 -2.67
CA ASN A 75 13.83 25.53 -2.48
C ASN A 75 14.59 24.27 -2.93
N ILE A 76 15.92 24.32 -2.91
CA ILE A 76 16.78 23.17 -3.26
C ILE A 76 16.43 21.93 -2.43
N PHE A 77 16.06 22.13 -1.15
CA PHE A 77 15.68 21.06 -0.24
C PHE A 77 14.32 20.45 -0.59
N THR A 78 13.42 21.17 -1.25
CA THR A 78 12.14 20.65 -1.73
C THR A 78 12.34 19.53 -2.74
N ILE A 79 13.30 19.65 -3.65
CA ILE A 79 13.59 18.60 -4.63
C ILE A 79 14.10 17.35 -3.91
N ILE A 80 15.02 17.52 -2.96
CA ILE A 80 15.56 16.43 -2.14
C ILE A 80 14.44 15.78 -1.33
N MET A 81 13.56 16.58 -0.75
CA MET A 81 12.40 16.13 0.04
C MET A 81 11.39 15.36 -0.84
N LEU A 82 11.07 15.83 -2.04
CA LEU A 82 10.19 15.13 -2.97
C LEU A 82 10.78 13.78 -3.40
N LEU A 83 12.08 13.73 -3.70
CA LEU A 83 12.77 12.47 -4.00
C LEU A 83 12.78 11.53 -2.79
N PHE A 84 12.95 12.06 -1.58
CA PHE A 84 12.85 11.28 -0.36
C PHE A 84 11.45 10.67 -0.19
N TYR A 85 10.40 11.48 -0.32
CA TYR A 85 9.01 11.02 -0.25
C TYR A 85 8.66 10.02 -1.36
N TYR A 86 9.22 10.18 -2.55
CA TYR A 86 9.08 9.20 -3.63
C TYR A 86 9.63 7.84 -3.22
N ASN A 87 10.84 7.82 -2.66
CA ASN A 87 11.53 6.59 -2.28
C ASN A 87 10.77 5.87 -1.15
N ILE A 88 10.44 6.58 -0.06
CA ILE A 88 9.76 5.96 1.07
C ILE A 88 8.32 5.57 0.72
N GLY A 89 7.60 6.38 -0.06
CA GLY A 89 6.23 6.08 -0.48
C GLY A 89 6.18 4.86 -1.40
N THR A 90 7.10 4.78 -2.38
CA THR A 90 7.20 3.62 -3.27
C THR A 90 7.60 2.36 -2.51
N ALA A 91 8.50 2.46 -1.53
CA ALA A 91 8.85 1.34 -0.67
C ALA A 91 7.64 0.86 0.15
N LEU A 92 6.87 1.78 0.73
CA LEU A 92 5.65 1.45 1.48
C LEU A 92 4.59 0.82 0.57
N GLU A 93 4.38 1.35 -0.63
CA GLU A 93 3.43 0.84 -1.62
C GLU A 93 3.75 -0.60 -2.03
N ARG A 94 5.04 -0.93 -2.22
CA ARG A 94 5.50 -2.30 -2.53
C ARG A 94 5.27 -3.27 -1.38
N VAL A 95 5.45 -2.82 -0.14
CA VAL A 95 5.37 -3.68 1.06
C VAL A 95 3.92 -3.91 1.48
N TRP A 96 3.10 -2.87 1.44
CA TRP A 96 1.69 -2.94 1.83
C TRP A 96 0.78 -3.42 0.71
N GLY A 97 1.20 -3.25 -0.55
CA GLY A 97 0.44 -3.53 -1.76
C GLY A 97 -0.50 -2.38 -2.15
N ASP A 98 -0.74 -2.26 -3.46
CA ASP A 98 -1.42 -1.11 -4.08
C ASP A 98 -2.72 -0.73 -3.34
N PHE A 99 -3.63 -1.69 -3.12
CA PHE A 99 -4.95 -1.39 -2.52
C PHE A 99 -4.85 -0.79 -1.12
N ARG A 100 -3.95 -1.30 -0.28
CA ARG A 100 -3.82 -0.86 1.12
C ARG A 100 -3.15 0.49 1.19
N TYR A 101 -2.12 0.70 0.38
CA TYR A 101 -1.48 2.01 0.26
C TYR A 101 -2.46 3.07 -0.27
N ASN A 102 -3.26 2.74 -1.29
CA ASN A 102 -4.34 3.61 -1.76
C ASN A 102 -5.34 3.95 -0.64
N ALA A 103 -5.84 2.94 0.08
CA ALA A 103 -6.77 3.16 1.18
C ALA A 103 -6.17 4.03 2.30
N TYR A 104 -4.88 3.86 2.58
CA TYR A 104 -4.16 4.67 3.55
C TYR A 104 -4.13 6.16 3.16
N ILE A 105 -3.66 6.45 1.94
CA ILE A 105 -3.55 7.82 1.43
C ILE A 105 -4.93 8.47 1.31
N PHE A 106 -5.92 7.78 0.70
CA PHE A 106 -7.25 8.33 0.55
C PHE A 106 -7.94 8.58 1.90
N PHE A 107 -7.73 7.71 2.88
CA PHE A 107 -8.23 7.95 4.23
C PHE A 107 -7.59 9.17 4.86
N GLY A 108 -6.27 9.36 4.68
CA GLY A 108 -5.57 10.58 5.08
C GLY A 108 -6.18 11.84 4.45
N LEU A 109 -6.36 11.84 3.12
CA LEU A 109 -6.97 12.95 2.39
C LEU A 109 -8.39 13.27 2.88
N ILE A 110 -9.22 12.25 3.10
CA ILE A 110 -10.58 12.42 3.62
C ILE A 110 -10.55 13.00 5.04
N MET A 111 -9.66 12.52 5.91
CA MET A 111 -9.53 13.04 7.28
C MET A 111 -9.07 14.49 7.30
N THR A 112 -8.22 14.93 6.36
CA THR A 112 -7.86 16.35 6.21
C THR A 112 -9.08 17.19 5.81
N VAL A 113 -9.89 16.72 4.86
CA VAL A 113 -11.13 17.41 4.46
C VAL A 113 -12.12 17.48 5.63
N VAL A 114 -12.33 16.38 6.34
CA VAL A 114 -13.20 16.34 7.53
C VAL A 114 -12.67 17.30 8.61
N GLY A 115 -11.37 17.32 8.86
CA GLY A 115 -10.72 18.27 9.78
C GLY A 115 -11.00 19.72 9.39
N ALA A 116 -11.02 20.03 8.09
CA ALA A 116 -11.37 21.36 7.60
C ALA A 116 -12.80 21.76 7.91
N PHE A 117 -13.76 20.86 7.69
CA PHE A 117 -15.16 21.11 8.02
C PHE A 117 -15.41 21.22 9.53
N ILE A 118 -14.73 20.40 10.35
CA ILE A 118 -14.80 20.49 11.80
C ILE A 118 -14.29 21.84 12.28
N LEU A 119 -13.16 22.30 11.74
CA LEU A 119 -12.62 23.61 12.06
C LEU A 119 -13.58 24.73 11.69
N TYR A 120 -14.10 24.70 10.46
CA TYR A 120 -15.09 25.66 10.01
C TYR A 120 -16.33 25.70 10.92
N ALA A 121 -16.82 24.54 11.38
CA ALA A 121 -17.97 24.46 12.27
C ALA A 121 -17.71 25.03 13.68
N ILE A 122 -16.49 24.93 14.19
CA ILE A 122 -16.13 25.39 15.54
C ILE A 122 -15.73 26.87 15.54
N SER A 123 -14.97 27.32 14.54
CA SER A 123 -14.33 28.64 14.54
C SER A 123 -14.98 29.66 13.61
N GLY A 124 -15.98 29.24 12.83
CA GLY A 124 -16.71 30.10 11.88
C GLY A 124 -15.86 30.55 10.67
N PRO A 125 -16.41 31.40 9.79
CA PRO A 125 -15.75 31.84 8.54
C PRO A 125 -14.43 32.62 8.76
N ILE A 126 -14.19 33.10 9.98
CA ILE A 126 -13.20 34.15 10.30
C ILE A 126 -11.76 33.60 10.33
N THR A 127 -11.56 32.29 10.40
CA THR A 127 -10.26 31.66 10.73
C THR A 127 -9.63 30.83 9.62
N ILE A 128 -10.05 30.99 8.35
CA ILE A 128 -9.37 30.28 7.23
C ILE A 128 -8.63 31.26 6.31
N GLY A 129 -9.04 32.53 6.28
CA GLY A 129 -8.34 33.59 5.54
C GLY A 129 -7.25 34.34 6.32
N THR A 130 -7.23 34.28 7.66
CA THR A 130 -6.41 35.16 8.52
C THR A 130 -5.30 34.45 9.29
N VAL A 131 -5.46 33.17 9.61
CA VAL A 131 -4.39 32.33 10.19
C VAL A 131 -3.56 31.71 9.08
N SER A 132 -2.99 32.59 8.25
CA SER A 132 -1.75 32.29 7.54
C SER A 132 -0.66 32.21 8.59
N PHE A 133 -0.53 31.06 9.26
CA PHE A 133 0.65 30.79 10.07
C PHE A 133 1.84 30.80 9.13
N TRP A 134 2.56 31.93 9.14
CA TRP A 134 3.71 32.21 8.29
C TRP A 134 3.36 32.21 6.78
N PRO A 135 4.19 32.80 5.90
CA PRO A 135 3.73 33.24 4.57
C PRO A 135 3.39 32.10 3.58
N TYR A 136 3.41 30.83 4.02
CA TYR A 136 3.47 29.66 3.14
C TYR A 136 2.61 28.46 3.57
N SER A 137 1.74 28.59 4.58
CA SER A 137 0.84 27.49 4.94
C SER A 137 -0.63 27.91 4.84
N SER A 138 -1.33 27.37 3.84
CA SER A 138 -2.75 27.11 4.03
C SER A 138 -2.86 26.11 5.17
N LEU A 139 -3.74 26.35 6.15
CA LEU A 139 -4.01 25.44 7.28
C LEU A 139 -4.20 23.98 6.83
N PHE A 140 -4.67 23.80 5.59
CA PHE A 140 -4.81 22.52 4.92
C PHE A 140 -3.75 22.44 3.82
N SER A 141 -2.68 21.73 4.11
CA SER A 141 -1.59 21.45 3.18
C SER A 141 -1.38 19.95 3.04
N THR A 142 -0.80 19.55 1.92
CA THR A 142 -0.31 18.20 1.67
C THR A 142 0.88 17.82 2.58
N TYR A 143 1.35 18.76 3.41
CA TYR A 143 2.25 18.50 4.54
C TYR A 143 1.77 17.33 5.41
N TYR A 144 0.50 17.33 5.84
CA TYR A 144 -0.03 16.26 6.71
C TYR A 144 -0.11 14.90 6.00
N VAL A 145 -0.34 14.90 4.68
CA VAL A 145 -0.26 13.68 3.86
C VAL A 145 1.17 13.17 3.84
N SER A 146 2.14 14.05 3.64
CA SER A 146 3.56 13.71 3.61
C SER A 146 4.03 13.18 4.98
N LEU A 147 3.62 13.85 6.07
CA LEU A 147 3.85 13.41 7.44
C LEU A 147 3.27 12.01 7.69
N SER A 148 2.06 11.72 7.21
CA SER A 148 1.45 10.39 7.33
C SER A 148 2.31 9.33 6.64
N ILE A 149 2.77 9.57 5.41
CA ILE A 149 3.67 8.66 4.68
C ILE A 149 4.95 8.41 5.48
N PHE A 150 5.53 9.48 6.05
CA PHE A 150 6.73 9.38 6.87
C PHE A 150 6.52 8.53 8.13
N LEU A 151 5.46 8.78 8.89
CA LEU A 151 5.12 8.00 10.08
C LEU A 151 4.80 6.54 9.73
N GLY A 152 4.07 6.29 8.64
CA GLY A 152 3.80 4.95 8.12
C GLY A 152 5.08 4.18 7.77
N PHE A 153 6.04 4.87 7.16
CA PHE A 153 7.36 4.32 6.87
C PHE A 153 8.17 4.05 8.15
N ALA A 154 8.20 4.99 9.09
CA ALA A 154 8.90 4.84 10.37
C ALA A 154 8.39 3.64 11.19
N MET A 155 7.09 3.40 11.19
CA MET A 155 6.49 2.24 11.87
C MET A 155 6.79 0.92 11.17
N THR A 156 6.89 0.92 9.84
CA THR A 156 7.19 -0.30 9.06
C THR A 156 8.68 -0.64 9.08
N PHE A 157 9.53 0.38 9.08
CA PHE A 157 10.97 0.29 8.89
C PHE A 157 11.76 1.13 9.91
N PRO A 158 11.64 0.85 11.22
CA PRO A 158 12.21 1.71 12.27
C PRO A 158 13.75 1.72 12.26
N GLU A 159 14.39 0.63 11.82
CA GLU A 159 15.85 0.48 11.80
C GLU A 159 16.50 0.97 10.49
N GLN A 160 15.72 1.34 9.47
CA GLN A 160 16.27 1.90 8.23
C GLN A 160 16.95 3.25 8.51
N GLN A 161 18.05 3.49 7.83
CA GLN A 161 18.83 4.73 7.94
C GLN A 161 18.48 5.67 6.78
N VAL A 162 18.32 6.94 7.10
CA VAL A 162 18.14 8.02 6.13
C VAL A 162 19.30 8.99 6.30
N LEU A 163 19.85 9.44 5.18
CA LEU A 163 20.89 10.46 5.17
C LEU A 163 20.26 11.83 5.42
N PHE A 164 20.34 12.30 6.65
CA PHE A 164 19.97 13.66 7.00
C PHE A 164 20.91 14.65 6.31
N MET A 165 20.33 15.59 5.55
CA MET A 165 21.06 16.57 4.73
C MET A 165 22.08 15.94 3.77
N LEU A 166 21.91 14.67 3.38
CA LEU A 166 22.87 13.89 2.56
C LEU A 166 24.21 13.56 3.25
N PHE A 167 24.42 13.91 4.53
CA PHE A 167 25.70 13.69 5.22
C PHE A 167 25.60 12.74 6.42
N ILE A 168 24.54 12.83 7.23
CA ILE A 168 24.47 12.13 8.52
C ILE A 168 23.45 10.99 8.45
N PRO A 169 23.87 9.71 8.51
CA PRO A 169 22.93 8.60 8.55
C PRO A 169 22.24 8.53 9.92
N ILE A 170 20.93 8.80 9.95
CA ILE A 170 20.11 8.74 11.17
C ILE A 170 19.04 7.67 10.98
N LYS A 171 18.79 6.86 12.02
CA LYS A 171 17.70 5.88 12.00
C LYS A 171 16.35 6.61 12.02
N ILE A 172 15.42 6.15 11.21
CA ILE A 172 14.12 6.82 11.01
C ILE A 172 13.31 6.88 12.30
N LYS A 173 13.41 5.87 13.18
CA LYS A 173 12.73 5.89 14.47
C LYS A 173 13.05 7.14 15.32
N TRP A 174 14.27 7.66 15.22
CA TRP A 174 14.67 8.87 15.96
C TRP A 174 14.06 10.13 15.34
N LEU A 175 14.05 10.21 14.02
CA LEU A 175 13.42 11.33 13.30
C LEU A 175 11.91 11.35 13.56
N ALA A 176 11.24 10.20 13.49
CA ALA A 176 9.82 10.09 13.81
C ALA A 176 9.53 10.44 15.28
N LEU A 177 10.41 10.09 16.22
CA LEU A 177 10.25 10.47 17.61
C LEU A 177 10.34 12.00 17.80
N ILE A 178 11.29 12.65 17.12
CA ILE A 178 11.43 14.11 17.14
C ILE A 178 10.18 14.77 16.55
N ASP A 179 9.70 14.29 15.40
CA ASP A 179 8.48 14.83 14.77
C ASP A 179 7.26 14.68 15.69
N VAL A 180 7.06 13.51 16.31
CA VAL A 180 5.96 13.30 17.26
C VAL A 180 6.11 14.22 18.49
N ALA A 181 7.33 14.40 19.01
CA ALA A 181 7.58 15.33 20.11
C ALA A 181 7.27 16.78 19.71
N TYR A 182 7.60 17.18 18.48
CA TYR A 182 7.28 18.50 17.93
C TYR A 182 5.76 18.69 17.79
N LEU A 183 5.04 17.71 17.25
CA LEU A 183 3.58 17.74 17.18
C LEU A 183 2.93 17.82 18.57
N LEU A 184 3.48 17.14 19.57
CA LEU A 184 3.00 17.25 20.96
C LEU A 184 3.26 18.64 21.54
N TYR A 185 4.42 19.24 21.25
CA TYR A 185 4.70 20.61 21.64
C TYR A 185 3.73 21.60 20.99
N GLU A 186 3.46 21.49 19.69
CA GLU A 186 2.46 22.30 18.99
C GLU A 186 1.03 22.06 19.50
N MET A 187 0.72 20.84 19.97
CA MET A 187 -0.58 20.57 20.57
C MET A 187 -0.76 21.33 21.89
N ILE A 188 0.31 21.52 22.66
CA ILE A 188 0.28 22.25 23.93
C ILE A 188 0.30 23.77 23.69
N SER A 189 1.24 24.25 22.87
CA SER A 189 1.48 25.68 22.62
C SER A 189 0.55 26.30 21.57
N GLY A 190 0.01 25.49 20.66
CA GLY A 190 -0.84 25.93 19.56
C GLY A 190 -2.29 26.16 19.94
N GLY A 191 -2.97 26.98 19.14
CA GLY A 191 -4.41 27.23 19.28
C GLY A 191 -5.27 26.01 18.92
N TRP A 192 -6.57 26.10 19.21
CA TRP A 192 -7.53 25.03 18.92
C TRP A 192 -7.51 24.55 17.46
N ALA A 193 -7.20 25.46 16.52
CA ALA A 193 -7.10 25.11 15.10
C ALA A 193 -5.99 24.08 14.82
N VAL A 194 -4.79 24.34 15.35
CA VAL A 194 -3.61 23.47 15.21
C VAL A 194 -3.86 22.12 15.87
N ARG A 195 -4.50 22.11 17.04
CA ARG A 195 -4.85 20.87 17.76
C ARG A 195 -5.74 19.94 16.95
N VAL A 196 -6.79 20.46 16.33
CA VAL A 196 -7.70 19.65 15.50
C VAL A 196 -6.97 19.09 14.28
N LEU A 197 -6.11 19.88 13.62
CA LEU A 197 -5.32 19.42 12.47
C LEU A 197 -4.38 18.26 12.85
N ILE A 198 -3.63 18.44 13.95
CA ILE A 198 -2.72 17.41 14.46
C ILE A 198 -3.50 16.14 14.82
N ILE A 199 -4.63 16.27 15.52
CA ILE A 199 -5.47 15.14 15.90
C ILE A 199 -6.01 14.42 14.65
N CYS A 200 -6.52 15.13 13.65
CA CYS A 200 -7.01 14.52 12.41
C CYS A 200 -5.89 13.79 11.65
N SER A 201 -4.70 14.38 11.57
CA SER A 201 -3.53 13.79 10.91
C SER A 201 -3.00 12.55 11.64
N LEU A 202 -2.92 12.59 12.97
CA LEU A 202 -2.51 11.45 13.78
C LEU A 202 -3.59 10.36 13.77
N ALA A 203 -4.87 10.73 13.84
CA ALA A 203 -5.99 9.80 13.77
C ALA A 203 -5.97 9.02 12.46
N SER A 204 -5.67 9.65 11.32
CA SER A 204 -5.58 8.93 10.04
C SER A 204 -4.54 7.81 10.07
N THR A 205 -3.39 8.10 10.68
CA THR A 205 -2.26 7.17 10.82
C THR A 205 -2.53 6.08 11.86
N ILE A 206 -3.04 6.45 13.04
CA ILE A 206 -3.34 5.54 14.14
C ILE A 206 -4.49 4.60 13.79
N ILE A 207 -5.59 5.11 13.22
CA ILE A 207 -6.75 4.31 12.83
C ILE A 207 -6.37 3.31 11.75
N PHE A 208 -5.60 3.72 10.74
CA PHE A 208 -5.14 2.81 9.72
C PHE A 208 -4.20 1.74 10.29
N PHE A 209 -3.26 2.13 11.14
CA PHE A 209 -2.34 1.18 11.75
C PHE A 209 -3.05 0.18 12.67
N LEU A 210 -4.00 0.63 13.51
CA LEU A 210 -4.83 -0.23 14.34
C LEU A 210 -5.74 -1.13 13.51
N ALA A 211 -6.34 -0.62 12.44
CA ALA A 211 -7.18 -1.39 11.53
C ALA A 211 -6.39 -2.51 10.83
N THR A 212 -5.07 -2.38 10.76
CA THR A 212 -4.24 -3.25 9.95
C THR A 212 -3.18 -4.04 10.74
N ARG A 213 -3.00 -3.78 12.04
CA ARG A 213 -2.00 -4.38 12.98
C ARG A 213 -1.84 -5.91 12.96
N ASN A 214 -2.76 -6.73 12.44
CA ASN A 214 -2.49 -8.17 12.19
C ASN A 214 -1.99 -8.44 10.75
N TYR A 215 -0.79 -7.96 10.45
CA TYR A 215 -0.19 -8.02 9.11
C TYR A 215 0.55 -9.32 8.75
N SER A 216 0.42 -10.44 9.49
CA SER A 216 1.38 -11.55 9.28
C SER A 216 1.07 -12.60 8.21
N ARG A 217 -0.05 -12.62 7.46
CA ARG A 217 -0.33 -13.82 6.61
C ARG A 217 -1.02 -13.72 5.25
N PHE A 218 -1.53 -12.58 4.80
CA PHE A 218 -2.46 -12.61 3.65
C PHE A 218 -2.22 -11.47 2.66
N ASN A 219 -1.20 -11.64 1.80
CA ASN A 219 -1.14 -10.99 0.51
C ASN A 219 -2.02 -11.78 -0.46
N TYR A 220 -3.19 -11.25 -0.81
CA TYR A 220 -4.18 -11.96 -1.63
C TYR A 220 -3.61 -12.29 -3.03
N ARG A 221 -2.78 -11.42 -3.60
CA ARG A 221 -2.13 -11.66 -4.90
C ARG A 221 -1.16 -12.83 -4.83
N GLU A 222 -0.40 -12.91 -3.75
CA GLU A 222 0.54 -14.01 -3.51
C GLU A 222 -0.20 -15.33 -3.25
N GLN A 223 -1.29 -15.30 -2.48
CA GLN A 223 -2.13 -16.48 -2.29
C GLN A 223 -2.91 -16.89 -3.53
N LYS A 224 -3.33 -15.94 -4.36
CA LYS A 224 -3.95 -16.23 -5.65
C LYS A 224 -2.92 -16.86 -6.59
N ARG A 225 -1.72 -16.28 -6.71
CA ARG A 225 -0.60 -16.91 -7.43
C ARG A 225 -0.28 -18.29 -6.91
N LYS A 226 -0.24 -18.48 -5.59
CA LYS A 226 0.03 -19.76 -4.95
C LYS A 226 -1.09 -20.76 -5.24
N ARG A 227 -2.37 -20.34 -5.19
CA ARG A 227 -3.54 -21.16 -5.53
C ARG A 227 -3.61 -21.48 -7.01
N ASP A 228 -3.30 -20.53 -7.89
CA ASP A 228 -3.27 -20.71 -9.33
C ASP A 228 -2.10 -21.61 -9.72
N PHE A 229 -0.94 -21.49 -9.06
CA PHE A 229 0.17 -22.42 -9.14
C PHE A 229 -0.25 -23.82 -8.69
N TYR A 230 -0.84 -23.98 -7.49
CA TYR A 230 -1.33 -25.28 -7.01
C TYR A 230 -2.46 -25.88 -7.87
N ARG A 231 -3.25 -25.05 -8.58
CA ARG A 231 -4.25 -25.49 -9.56
C ARG A 231 -3.61 -25.90 -10.87
N ALA A 232 -2.60 -25.17 -11.34
CA ALA A 232 -1.89 -25.42 -12.58
C ALA A 232 -0.93 -26.63 -12.48
N THR A 233 -0.31 -26.84 -11.32
CA THR A 233 0.58 -27.99 -11.07
C THR A 233 -0.16 -29.28 -10.75
N GLY A 234 -1.51 -29.29 -10.81
CA GLY A 234 -2.29 -30.52 -10.66
C GLY A 234 -2.21 -31.18 -9.27
N TYR A 235 -1.60 -30.54 -8.27
CA TYR A 235 -1.46 -31.09 -6.92
C TYR A 235 -2.82 -31.41 -6.25
N THR A 236 -3.91 -30.82 -6.76
CA THR A 236 -5.29 -31.12 -6.35
C THR A 236 -6.05 -32.08 -7.28
N ARG A 237 -5.55 -32.35 -8.50
CA ARG A 237 -6.13 -33.35 -9.42
C ARG A 237 -5.66 -34.77 -9.17
N ALA A 238 -4.54 -34.98 -8.47
CA ALA A 238 -4.17 -36.30 -7.97
C ALA A 238 -5.04 -36.78 -6.78
N ARG A 239 -6.09 -36.04 -6.38
CA ARG A 239 -7.01 -36.40 -5.29
C ARG A 239 -8.28 -37.13 -5.78
N GLY A 240 -8.44 -37.32 -7.09
CA GLY A 240 -9.53 -38.12 -7.66
C GLY A 240 -9.06 -39.54 -7.93
N ASP A 241 -9.72 -40.50 -7.28
CA ASP A 241 -9.75 -41.93 -7.59
C ASP A 241 -8.54 -42.77 -7.12
N GLY A 242 -8.50 -43.06 -5.81
CA GLY A 242 -7.67 -44.17 -5.28
C GLY A 242 -6.99 -43.95 -3.92
N ALA A 243 -7.56 -43.16 -3.02
CA ALA A 243 -7.00 -43.01 -1.67
C ALA A 243 -7.21 -44.29 -0.83
N GLY A 244 -6.24 -45.21 -0.88
CA GLY A 244 -6.09 -46.30 0.08
C GLY A 244 -5.83 -45.77 1.50
N ALA A 245 -6.12 -46.61 2.49
CA ALA A 245 -6.30 -46.31 3.92
C ALA A 245 -5.12 -45.63 4.67
N SER A 246 -4.02 -45.23 4.02
CA SER A 246 -2.84 -44.61 4.63
C SER A 246 -2.58 -43.16 4.22
N GLY A 247 -3.40 -42.57 3.34
CA GLY A 247 -3.25 -41.15 2.94
C GLY A 247 -1.98 -40.84 2.12
N ARG A 248 -1.16 -41.83 1.78
CA ARG A 248 -0.10 -41.72 0.76
C ARG A 248 -0.72 -41.92 -0.61
N GLN A 249 -0.39 -41.04 -1.54
CA GLN A 249 -0.70 -41.22 -2.94
C GLN A 249 0.40 -42.07 -3.59
N PRO A 250 0.04 -43.08 -4.38
CA PRO A 250 1.03 -43.89 -5.09
C PRO A 250 1.73 -43.02 -6.14
N ILE A 251 3.05 -42.90 -6.04
CA ILE A 251 3.91 -42.21 -7.00
C ILE A 251 4.05 -43.06 -8.27
N HIS A 252 4.14 -44.38 -8.10
CA HIS A 252 4.35 -45.36 -9.17
C HIS A 252 3.12 -46.25 -9.40
N LYS A 253 2.81 -46.50 -10.68
CA LYS A 253 1.69 -47.36 -11.09
C LYS A 253 2.02 -48.13 -12.38
N CYS A 254 1.87 -49.45 -12.35
CA CYS A 254 2.10 -50.29 -13.53
C CYS A 254 0.99 -50.09 -14.58
N ALA A 255 1.38 -49.85 -15.83
CA ALA A 255 0.45 -49.66 -16.95
C ALA A 255 -0.33 -50.92 -17.36
N VAL A 256 0.15 -52.13 -17.01
CA VAL A 256 -0.48 -53.41 -17.39
C VAL A 256 -1.42 -53.92 -16.31
N CYS A 257 -0.93 -54.06 -15.07
CA CYS A 257 -1.70 -54.66 -13.97
C CYS A 257 -2.26 -53.66 -12.95
N GLY A 258 -1.90 -52.38 -13.05
CA GLY A 258 -2.40 -51.33 -12.16
C GLY A 258 -1.86 -51.36 -10.73
N ARG A 259 -0.98 -52.30 -10.36
CA ARG A 259 -0.32 -52.34 -9.05
C ARG A 259 0.50 -51.08 -8.80
N THR A 260 0.57 -50.67 -7.55
CA THR A 260 1.25 -49.48 -7.06
C THR A 260 2.28 -49.83 -5.99
N GLU A 261 3.19 -48.90 -5.70
CA GLU A 261 4.19 -49.04 -4.62
C GLU A 261 3.59 -49.25 -3.21
N LEU A 262 2.27 -49.01 -3.06
CA LEU A 262 1.56 -49.19 -1.81
C LEU A 262 1.07 -50.64 -1.60
N ASP A 263 1.03 -51.44 -2.67
CA ASP A 263 0.51 -52.81 -2.62
C ASP A 263 1.56 -53.82 -2.13
N ASP A 264 2.85 -53.60 -2.42
CA ASP A 264 3.97 -54.41 -1.92
C ASP A 264 5.26 -53.56 -1.84
N PRO A 265 5.93 -53.48 -0.68
CA PRO A 265 7.17 -52.72 -0.50
C PRO A 265 8.37 -53.18 -1.37
N ASN A 266 8.34 -54.39 -1.91
CA ASN A 266 9.43 -54.96 -2.71
C ASN A 266 9.26 -54.74 -4.22
N LEU A 267 8.16 -54.13 -4.68
CA LEU A 267 7.93 -53.89 -6.09
C LEU A 267 8.78 -52.72 -6.61
N GLU A 268 9.65 -52.98 -7.59
CA GLU A 268 10.30 -51.94 -8.36
C GLU A 268 9.53 -51.61 -9.64
N PHE A 269 9.46 -50.31 -9.97
CA PHE A 269 8.87 -49.80 -11.19
C PHE A 269 9.96 -49.25 -12.11
N ARG A 270 9.93 -49.63 -13.39
CA ARG A 270 10.90 -49.19 -14.40
C ARG A 270 10.21 -48.80 -15.70
N PHE A 271 10.86 -47.91 -16.45
CA PHE A 271 10.42 -47.51 -17.79
C PHE A 271 10.95 -48.47 -18.84
N CYS A 272 10.13 -48.75 -19.86
CA CYS A 272 10.61 -49.44 -21.05
C CYS A 272 11.18 -48.43 -22.04
N SER A 273 12.44 -48.60 -22.44
CA SER A 273 13.11 -47.73 -23.42
C SER A 273 12.55 -47.83 -24.85
N ARG A 274 11.76 -48.86 -25.15
CA ARG A 274 11.19 -49.11 -26.48
C ARG A 274 9.75 -48.61 -26.63
N CYS A 275 9.10 -48.23 -25.52
CA CYS A 275 7.73 -47.73 -25.54
C CYS A 275 7.70 -46.22 -25.72
N ASN A 276 6.73 -45.73 -26.48
CA ASN A 276 6.53 -44.30 -26.69
C ASN A 276 5.64 -43.73 -25.58
N GLY A 277 6.19 -42.84 -24.76
CA GLY A 277 5.53 -42.22 -23.60
C GLY A 277 6.06 -42.69 -22.24
N ASN A 278 5.64 -42.00 -21.18
CA ASN A 278 6.10 -42.23 -19.80
C ASN A 278 5.27 -43.32 -19.09
N TYR A 279 5.29 -44.55 -19.62
CA TYR A 279 4.63 -45.70 -18.99
C TYR A 279 5.60 -46.47 -18.10
N GLU A 280 5.22 -46.65 -16.83
CA GLU A 280 5.97 -47.46 -15.86
C GLU A 280 5.44 -48.90 -15.82
N TYR A 281 6.34 -49.86 -15.63
CA TYR A 281 6.05 -51.28 -15.55
C TYR A 281 6.66 -51.86 -14.27
N CYS A 282 5.94 -52.76 -13.58
CA CYS A 282 6.52 -53.53 -12.48
C CYS A 282 7.49 -54.59 -13.02
N GLN A 283 8.36 -55.14 -12.16
CA GLN A 283 9.35 -56.17 -12.52
C GLN A 283 8.75 -57.33 -13.35
N ASP A 284 7.54 -57.79 -13.01
CA ASP A 284 6.85 -58.89 -13.70
C ASP A 284 6.41 -58.54 -15.14
N HIS A 285 6.08 -57.27 -15.41
CA HIS A 285 5.54 -56.83 -16.69
C HIS A 285 6.54 -56.05 -17.54
N LEU A 286 7.71 -55.72 -17.01
CA LEU A 286 8.74 -54.97 -17.74
C LEU A 286 9.21 -55.71 -19.01
N PHE A 287 9.28 -57.03 -18.98
CA PHE A 287 9.78 -57.84 -20.10
C PHE A 287 8.68 -58.52 -20.94
N ASN A 288 7.43 -58.53 -20.45
CA ASN A 288 6.33 -59.28 -21.06
C ASN A 288 5.16 -58.40 -21.54
N HIS A 289 5.34 -57.07 -21.59
CA HIS A 289 4.31 -56.17 -22.10
C HIS A 289 4.37 -56.01 -23.62
N VAL A 290 3.22 -55.71 -24.22
CA VAL A 290 3.17 -55.30 -25.62
C VAL A 290 3.66 -53.85 -25.72
N HIS A 291 4.69 -53.62 -26.52
CA HIS A 291 5.24 -52.27 -26.69
C HIS A 291 4.21 -51.34 -27.34
N ILE A 292 3.97 -50.21 -26.68
CA ILE A 292 3.13 -49.12 -27.19
C ILE A 292 4.04 -48.28 -28.10
N LYS A 293 3.72 -48.23 -29.39
CA LYS A 293 4.45 -47.45 -30.41
C LYS A 293 3.90 -46.04 -30.54
#